data_AF-A0A2V6GFZ4-F1
#
_entry.id   AF-A0A2V6GFZ4-F1
#
_cell.length_a   1.000
_cell.length_b   1.000
_cell.length_c   1.000
_cell.angle_alpha   90.00
_cell.angle_beta   90.00
_cell.angle_gamma   90.00
#
_symmetry.space_group_name_H-M   'P 1'
#
loop_
_entity.id
_entity.type
_entity.pdbx_description
1 polymer ?
#
loop_
_entity_poly.entity_id
_entity_poly.type
_entity_poly.pdbx_seq_one_letter_code
_entity_poly.pdbx_strand_id
1 'polypeptide(L)'
;MKRKWNWLILIGLLFVVAGFSIGGVLLVAGLFRAFGRPRLYHGKILGSIFVVLSALMIAFFCYAFFYGLRQVPASTAAPHVGEKAPEFTLPDQNEKPVTLAALLSGSKAVVLIFYRGFW
;
A
#
# COMPACT_ATOMS: atom_id res chain seq x y z
N MET A 1 -9.46 -24.75 12.13
CA MET A 1 -9.53 -23.75 11.03
C MET A 1 -8.27 -23.88 10.18
N LYS A 2 -8.30 -24.63 9.06
CA LYS A 2 -7.10 -24.88 8.24
C LYS A 2 -6.88 -23.69 7.29
N ARG A 3 -5.90 -22.83 7.60
CA ARG A 3 -5.51 -21.66 6.79
C ARG A 3 -4.93 -22.16 5.46
N LYS A 4 -5.73 -22.16 4.38
CA LYS A 4 -5.27 -22.50 3.02
C LYS A 4 -4.29 -21.41 2.57
N TRP A 5 -3.02 -21.78 2.44
CA TRP A 5 -1.98 -20.89 1.93
C TRP A 5 -2.21 -20.60 0.44
N ASN A 6 -2.19 -19.33 0.09
CA ASN A 6 -2.43 -18.88 -1.28
C ASN A 6 -1.09 -18.87 -2.02
N TRP A 7 -0.76 -19.99 -2.66
CA TRP A 7 0.52 -20.22 -3.36
C TRP A 7 0.82 -19.16 -4.42
N LEU A 8 -0.20 -18.58 -5.03
CA LEU A 8 -0.06 -17.46 -5.99
C LEU A 8 0.54 -16.20 -5.35
N ILE A 9 0.22 -15.92 -4.09
CA ILE A 9 0.79 -14.78 -3.35
C ILE A 9 2.26 -15.04 -3.03
N LEU A 10 2.60 -16.27 -2.63
CA LEU A 10 3.99 -16.69 -2.39
C LEU A 10 4.84 -16.61 -3.65
N ILE A 11 4.32 -17.08 -4.79
CA ILE A 11 5.00 -17.02 -6.08
C ILE A 11 5.22 -15.56 -6.51
N GLY A 12 4.19 -14.71 -6.40
CA GLY A 12 4.31 -13.28 -6.69
C GLY A 12 5.35 -12.59 -5.81
N LEU A 13 5.37 -12.88 -4.51
CA LEU A 13 6.35 -12.34 -3.58
C LEU A 13 7.78 -12.81 -3.90
N LEU A 14 7.93 -14.07 -4.31
CA LEU A 14 9.22 -14.64 -4.69
C LEU A 14 9.77 -14.00 -5.98
N PHE A 15 8.91 -13.74 -6.97
CA PHE A 15 9.29 -13.01 -8.19
C PHE A 15 9.74 -11.58 -7.90
N VAL A 16 9.03 -10.88 -7.01
CA VAL A 16 9.41 -9.51 -6.60
C VAL A 16 10.77 -9.54 -5.90
N VAL A 17 10.96 -10.43 -4.92
CA VAL A 17 12.23 -10.54 -4.18
C VAL A 17 13.38 -10.93 -5.12
N ALA A 18 13.16 -11.84 -6.06
CA ALA A 18 14.15 -12.23 -7.05
C ALA A 18 14.55 -11.05 -7.95
N GLY A 19 13.58 -10.27 -8.43
CA GLY A 19 13.83 -9.10 -9.27
C GLY A 19 14.67 -8.02 -8.57
N PHE A 20 14.35 -7.72 -7.31
CA PHE A 20 15.13 -6.76 -6.52
C PHE A 20 16.54 -7.28 -6.18
N SER A 21 16.67 -8.59 -5.93
CA SER A 21 17.96 -9.21 -5.64
C SER A 21 18.88 -9.18 -6.87
N ILE A 22 18.36 -9.53 -8.05
CA ILE A 22 19.10 -9.47 -9.32
C ILE A 22 19.49 -8.03 -9.64
N GLY A 23 18.57 -7.07 -9.47
CA GLY A 23 18.86 -5.65 -9.65
C GLY A 23 19.96 -5.15 -8.71
N GLY A 24 19.91 -5.53 -7.43
CA GLY A 24 20.94 -5.20 -6.44
C GLY A 24 22.31 -5.79 -6.79
N VAL A 25 22.38 -7.06 -7.20
CA VAL A 25 23.63 -7.71 -7.61
C VAL A 25 24.23 -7.06 -8.86
N LEU A 26 23.40 -6.71 -9.85
CA LEU A 26 23.85 -6.00 -11.05
C LEU A 26 24.34 -4.58 -10.73
N LEU A 27 23.70 -3.89 -9.79
CA LEU A 27 24.13 -2.58 -9.31
C LEU A 27 25.50 -2.68 -8.62
N VAL A 28 25.67 -3.62 -7.70
CA VAL A 28 26.94 -3.86 -6.99
C VAL A 28 28.04 -4.26 -7.97
N ALA A 29 27.77 -5.18 -8.90
CA ALA A 29 28.71 -5.56 -9.96
C ALA A 29 29.06 -4.38 -10.88
N GLY A 30 28.09 -3.52 -11.18
CA GLY A 30 28.28 -2.28 -11.94
C GLY A 30 29.20 -1.29 -11.21
N LEU A 31 29.01 -1.12 -9.90
CA LEU A 31 29.89 -0.31 -9.04
C LEU A 31 31.32 -0.88 -9.03
N PHE A 32 31.48 -2.16 -8.71
CA PHE A 32 32.81 -2.80 -8.66
C PHE A 32 33.52 -2.77 -10.02
N ARG A 33 32.79 -2.94 -11.12
CA ARG A 33 33.34 -2.83 -12.47
C ARG A 33 33.74 -1.40 -12.83
N ALA A 34 32.97 -0.39 -12.39
CA ALA A 34 33.29 1.02 -12.61
C ALA A 34 34.55 1.46 -11.86
N PHE A 35 34.81 0.91 -10.67
CA PHE A 35 35.99 1.27 -9.85
C PHE A 35 37.24 0.38 -10.08
N GLY A 36 37.13 -0.80 -10.72
CA GLY A 36 38.22 -1.77 -10.82
C GLY A 36 39.22 -1.64 -12.01
N ARG A 37 38.97 -0.78 -13.02
CA ARG A 37 39.84 -0.65 -14.22
C ARG A 37 40.07 0.83 -14.61
N PRO A 38 40.99 1.55 -13.95
CA PRO A 38 41.08 3.02 -14.04
C PRO A 38 41.64 3.61 -15.35
N ARG A 39 42.22 2.80 -16.26
CA ARG A 39 43.06 3.31 -17.37
C ARG A 39 42.41 3.42 -18.76
N LEU A 40 41.20 2.90 -19.00
CA LEU A 40 40.63 2.80 -20.36
C LEU A 40 39.27 3.47 -20.58
N TYR A 41 38.60 4.02 -19.56
CA TYR A 41 37.25 4.58 -19.74
C TYR A 41 37.13 6.00 -19.18
N HIS A 42 37.03 6.98 -20.08
CA HIS A 42 36.49 8.33 -19.81
C HIS A 42 34.97 8.32 -19.55
N GLY A 43 34.31 7.16 -19.51
CA GLY A 43 32.90 6.99 -19.13
C GLY A 43 32.61 7.05 -17.62
N LYS A 44 33.63 7.33 -16.79
CA LYS A 44 33.60 7.35 -15.31
C LYS A 44 32.47 8.18 -14.70
N ILE A 45 32.14 9.32 -15.31
CA ILE A 45 31.16 10.27 -14.76
C ILE A 45 29.74 9.90 -15.18
N LEU A 46 29.54 9.55 -16.44
CA LEU A 46 28.21 9.27 -16.99
C LEU A 46 27.56 8.06 -16.31
N GLY A 47 28.32 6.97 -16.10
CA GLY A 47 27.82 5.76 -15.45
C GLY A 47 27.38 6.00 -14.01
N SER A 48 28.17 6.76 -13.25
CA SER A 48 27.81 7.12 -11.87
C SER A 48 26.56 8.01 -11.82
N ILE A 49 26.43 8.97 -12.76
CA ILE A 49 25.25 9.83 -12.85
C ILE A 49 24.00 9.01 -13.13
N PHE A 50 24.05 8.08 -14.09
CA PHE A 50 22.91 7.23 -14.42
C PHE A 50 22.50 6.33 -13.25
N VAL A 51 23.46 5.76 -12.50
CA VAL A 51 23.16 4.93 -11.32
C VAL A 51 22.46 5.74 -10.22
N VAL A 52 22.95 6.94 -9.92
CA VAL A 52 22.34 7.83 -8.92
C VAL A 52 20.94 8.26 -9.37
N LEU A 53 20.77 8.63 -10.64
CA LEU A 53 19.48 9.02 -11.19
C LEU A 53 18.44 7.88 -11.14
N SER A 54 18.85 6.66 -11.50
CA SER A 54 17.99 5.48 -11.38
C SER A 54 17.62 5.19 -9.93
N ALA A 55 18.56 5.29 -8.98
CA ALA A 55 18.28 5.09 -7.57
C ALA A 55 17.28 6.14 -7.02
N LEU A 56 17.43 7.41 -7.42
CA LEU A 56 16.50 8.47 -7.04
C LEU A 56 15.09 8.24 -7.60
N MET A 57 14.98 7.83 -8.88
CA MET A 57 13.69 7.47 -9.48
C MET A 57 13.00 6.32 -8.74
N ILE A 58 13.75 5.28 -8.36
CA ILE A 58 13.22 4.15 -7.58
C ILE A 58 12.77 4.62 -6.19
N ALA A 59 13.59 5.39 -5.48
CA ALA A 59 13.24 5.92 -4.17
C ALA A 59 11.98 6.81 -4.22
N PHE A 60 11.89 7.68 -5.23
CA PHE A 60 10.72 8.52 -5.47
C PHE A 60 9.47 7.68 -5.76
N PHE A 61 9.57 6.67 -6.62
CA PHE A 61 8.46 5.76 -6.91
C PHE A 61 7.97 5.03 -5.66
N CYS A 62 8.88 4.49 -4.86
CA CYS A 62 8.56 3.86 -3.59
C CYS A 62 7.87 4.85 -2.63
N TYR A 63 8.41 6.06 -2.47
CA TYR A 63 7.80 7.08 -1.62
C TYR A 63 6.39 7.47 -2.10
N ALA A 64 6.24 7.80 -3.38
CA ALA A 64 4.97 8.23 -3.94
C ALA A 64 3.89 7.15 -3.80
N PHE A 65 4.21 5.90 -4.13
CA PHE A 65 3.22 4.82 -4.14
C PHE A 65 2.88 4.30 -2.74
N PHE A 66 3.88 4.11 -1.88
CA PHE A 66 3.65 3.53 -0.56
C PHE A 66 3.23 4.56 0.48
N TYR A 67 3.72 5.79 0.38
CA TYR A 67 3.38 6.86 1.31
C TYR A 67 2.34 7.80 0.71
N GLY A 68 2.61 8.42 -0.44
CA GLY A 68 1.75 9.46 -1.03
C GLY A 68 0.35 8.98 -1.43
N LEU A 69 0.26 7.88 -2.17
CA LEU A 69 -1.02 7.35 -2.68
C LEU A 69 -1.83 6.60 -1.62
N ARG A 70 -1.20 6.20 -0.51
CA ARG A 70 -1.87 5.47 0.57
C ARG A 70 -2.29 6.36 1.74
N GLN A 71 -2.16 7.68 1.62
CA GLN A 71 -2.69 8.57 2.64
C GLN A 71 -4.20 8.54 2.59
N VAL A 72 -4.80 7.95 3.63
CA VAL A 72 -6.23 8.08 3.89
C VAL A 72 -6.38 9.16 4.96
N PRO A 73 -7.21 10.19 4.75
CA PRO A 73 -7.43 11.22 5.76
C PRO A 73 -7.92 10.58 7.07
N ALA A 74 -7.39 11.07 8.19
CA ALA A 74 -7.78 10.59 9.50
C ALA A 74 -9.27 10.86 9.76
N SER A 75 -9.98 9.89 10.33
CA SER A 75 -11.40 10.02 10.70
C SER A 75 -11.55 10.74 12.04
N THR A 76 -11.17 12.03 12.10
CA THR A 76 -11.17 12.84 13.32
C THR A 76 -12.56 12.96 13.99
N ALA A 77 -13.64 12.77 13.21
CA ALA A 77 -15.02 12.80 13.69
C ALA A 77 -15.61 11.41 14.01
N ALA A 78 -14.78 10.36 14.07
CA ALA A 78 -15.25 9.03 14.42
C ALA A 78 -15.68 8.98 15.90
N PRO A 79 -16.87 8.41 16.23
CA PRO A 79 -17.31 8.27 17.61
C PRO A 79 -16.39 7.37 18.43
N HIS A 80 -16.11 7.75 19.68
CA HIS A 80 -15.34 6.96 20.63
C HIS A 80 -16.22 6.03 21.46
N VAL A 81 -15.60 5.04 22.11
CA VAL A 81 -16.32 4.13 23.01
C VAL A 81 -16.93 4.92 24.17
N GLY A 82 -18.24 4.77 24.38
CA GLY A 82 -19.00 5.49 25.40
C GLY A 82 -19.63 6.80 24.91
N GLU A 83 -19.26 7.29 23.73
CA GLU A 83 -19.98 8.39 23.08
C GLU A 83 -21.29 7.91 22.45
N LYS A 84 -22.31 8.76 22.45
CA LYS A 84 -23.57 8.46 21.78
C LYS A 84 -23.32 8.40 20.26
N ALA A 85 -23.71 7.29 19.64
CA ALA A 85 -23.64 7.14 18.19
C ALA A 85 -24.49 8.24 17.50
N PRO A 86 -23.97 8.90 16.45
CA PRO A 86 -24.74 9.87 15.68
C PRO A 86 -25.99 9.24 15.08
N GLU A 87 -27.10 9.98 15.12
CA GLU A 87 -28.30 9.58 14.39
C GLU A 87 -28.05 9.63 12.88
N PHE A 88 -28.59 8.65 12.16
CA PHE A 88 -28.54 8.62 10.70
C PHE A 88 -29.85 8.09 10.14
N THR A 89 -30.11 8.47 8.89
CA THR A 89 -31.16 7.90 8.04
C THR A 89 -30.51 7.52 6.73
N LEU A 90 -30.43 6.23 6.45
CA LEU A 90 -29.81 5.70 5.23
C LEU A 90 -30.81 4.80 4.49
N PRO A 91 -30.87 4.84 3.16
CA PRO A 91 -31.67 3.89 2.40
C PRO A 91 -31.08 2.48 2.51
N ASP A 92 -31.95 1.47 2.63
CA ASP A 92 -31.57 0.06 2.49
C ASP A 92 -31.40 -0.33 1.01
N GLN A 93 -31.14 -1.61 0.74
CA GLN A 93 -31.04 -2.17 -0.60
C GLN A 93 -32.32 -2.05 -1.45
N ASN A 94 -33.46 -1.69 -0.84
CA ASN A 94 -34.75 -1.50 -1.49
C ASN A 94 -35.18 -0.02 -1.48
N GLU A 95 -34.24 0.91 -1.26
CA GLU A 95 -34.45 2.36 -1.12
C GLU A 95 -35.33 2.77 0.07
N LYS A 96 -35.62 1.85 1.00
CA LYS A 96 -36.41 2.16 2.19
C LYS A 96 -35.56 2.88 3.22
N PRO A 97 -36.03 3.99 3.81
CA PRO A 97 -35.28 4.71 4.82
C PRO A 97 -35.15 3.88 6.10
N VAL A 98 -33.92 3.66 6.56
CA VAL A 98 -33.59 2.98 7.81
C VAL A 98 -32.92 3.98 8.75
N THR A 99 -33.44 4.09 9.98
CA THR A 99 -32.90 4.97 11.02
C THR A 99 -32.25 4.17 12.14
N LEU A 100 -31.27 4.77 12.83
CA LEU A 100 -30.64 4.15 14.00
C LEU A 100 -31.66 3.83 15.10
N ALA A 101 -32.58 4.76 15.38
CA ALA A 101 -33.65 4.58 16.35
C ALA A 101 -34.57 3.39 16.01
N ALA A 102 -34.89 3.17 14.73
CA ALA A 102 -35.70 2.02 14.30
C ALA A 102 -34.95 0.69 14.55
N LEU A 103 -33.63 0.64 14.28
CA LEU A 103 -32.80 -0.55 14.52
C LEU A 103 -32.67 -0.88 16.01
N LEU A 104 -32.49 0.14 16.87
CA LEU A 104 -32.41 -0.03 18.33
C LEU A 104 -33.77 -0.37 18.97
N SER A 105 -34.88 0.07 18.38
CA SER A 105 -36.22 -0.27 18.91
C SER A 105 -36.51 -1.77 18.80
N GLY A 106 -35.96 -2.44 17.77
CA GLY A 106 -36.11 -3.87 17.54
C GLY A 106 -34.98 -4.75 18.10
N SER A 107 -33.92 -4.17 18.67
CA SER A 107 -32.72 -4.92 19.06
C SER A 107 -31.99 -4.33 20.28
N LYS A 108 -31.30 -5.17 21.05
CA LYS A 108 -30.50 -4.70 22.20
C LYS A 108 -29.18 -4.03 21.79
N ALA A 109 -28.70 -4.29 20.58
CA ALA A 109 -27.44 -3.76 20.07
C ALA A 109 -27.45 -3.76 18.53
N VAL A 110 -26.73 -2.80 17.95
CA VAL A 110 -26.58 -2.63 16.50
C VAL A 110 -25.09 -2.64 16.16
N VAL A 111 -24.72 -3.35 15.09
CA VAL A 111 -23.34 -3.37 14.56
C VAL A 111 -23.33 -2.60 13.25
N LEU A 112 -22.48 -1.57 13.18
CA LEU A 112 -22.29 -0.74 11.99
C LEU A 112 -21.02 -1.17 11.26
N ILE A 113 -21.15 -1.57 9.99
CA ILE A 113 -20.03 -2.00 9.15
C ILE A 113 -19.86 -0.99 8.02
N PHE A 114 -18.78 -0.20 8.08
CA PHE A 114 -18.40 0.73 7.03
C PHE A 114 -17.48 0.03 6.03
N TYR A 115 -17.88 -0.01 4.76
CA TYR A 115 -17.08 -0.55 3.67
C TYR A 115 -16.95 0.47 2.54
N ARG A 116 -15.81 0.47 1.84
CA ARG A 116 -15.47 1.50 0.83
C ARG A 116 -16.25 1.35 -0.49
N GLY A 117 -16.72 0.15 -0.80
CA GLY A 117 -17.50 -0.12 -1.99
C GLY A 117 -17.93 -1.58 -2.06
N PHE A 118 -19.04 -1.82 -2.75
CA PHE A 118 -19.54 -3.14 -3.11
C PHE A 118 -19.43 -3.29 -4.64
N TRP A 119 -19.15 -4.50 -5.10
CA TRP A 119 -19.02 -4.86 -6.51
C TRP A 119 -20.08 -5.89 -6.89
#